data_AF-A0A7X0U0G4-F1
#
_entry.id   AF-A0A7X0U0G4-F1
#
_cell.length_a   1.000
_cell.length_b   1.000
_cell.length_c   1.000
_cell.angle_alpha   90.00
_cell.angle_beta   90.00
_cell.angle_gamma   90.00
#
_symmetry.space_group_name_H-M   'P 1'
#
loop_
_entity.id
_entity.type
_entity.pdbx_description
1 polymer ?
#
loop_
_entity_poly.entity_id
_entity_poly.type
_entity_poly.pdbx_seq_one_letter_code
_entity_poly.pdbx_strand_id
1 'polypeptide(L)'
;MTPDSAPALLALHAVRITGLADTPAVAHRYGLDPAETKELLLDAEAHGWVEHTSFAGTGGWSLTGRGRAENERLLAAELAHAGGAEEVRDVYRAFLPLNALLLRACTDWQLRPTAGDRLAVNDHADPAWDARILRELGEIGEGLQPLADRLGSVLARFRGYDTRFAAALARAGAGETGWVDRTDVDSCHRVWFELHEDLIATLGLDRHAEP
;
A
#
# COMPACT_ATOMS: atom_id res chain seq x y z
N MET A 1 24.42 6.68 0.09
CA MET A 1 23.60 5.46 -0.09
C MET A 1 22.31 5.70 0.66
N THR A 2 21.16 5.38 0.08
CA THR A 2 19.87 5.45 0.78
C THR A 2 19.89 4.44 1.93
N PRO A 3 19.47 4.82 3.16
CA PRO A 3 19.45 3.91 4.30
C PRO A 3 18.47 2.76 4.08
N ASP A 4 18.91 1.55 4.43
CA ASP A 4 18.08 0.37 4.52
C ASP A 4 17.38 0.31 5.87
N SER A 5 16.12 -0.14 5.85
CA SER A 5 15.33 -0.35 7.07
C SER A 5 15.74 -1.64 7.77
N ALA A 6 15.71 -1.64 9.11
CA ALA A 6 15.96 -2.85 9.88
C ALA A 6 14.90 -3.93 9.57
N PRO A 7 15.27 -5.22 9.43
CA PRO A 7 14.32 -6.29 9.12
C PRO A 7 13.14 -6.39 10.10
N ALA A 8 13.38 -6.19 11.40
CA ALA A 8 12.33 -6.17 12.42
C ALA A 8 11.32 -5.04 12.22
N LEU A 9 11.78 -3.84 11.83
CA LEU A 9 10.90 -2.72 11.46
C LEU A 9 10.06 -3.10 10.24
N LEU A 10 10.70 -3.64 9.20
CA LEU A 10 10.01 -4.04 7.96
C LEU A 10 8.98 -5.14 8.19
N ALA A 11 9.26 -6.15 9.02
CA ALA A 11 8.31 -7.21 9.34
C ALA A 11 7.06 -6.66 10.05
N LEU A 12 7.25 -5.82 11.07
CA LEU A 12 6.14 -5.19 11.81
C LEU A 12 5.36 -4.22 10.92
N HIS A 13 6.08 -3.45 10.09
CA HIS A 13 5.47 -2.50 9.17
C HIS A 13 4.69 -3.21 8.05
N ALA A 14 5.20 -4.32 7.52
CA ALA A 14 4.52 -5.14 6.54
C ALA A 14 3.16 -5.61 7.08
N VAL A 15 3.09 -6.12 8.31
CA VAL A 15 1.81 -6.48 8.96
C VAL A 15 0.84 -5.30 8.98
N ARG A 16 1.31 -4.08 9.31
CA ARG A 16 0.47 -2.87 9.30
C ARG A 16 -0.14 -2.60 7.94
N ILE A 17 0.69 -2.58 6.89
CA ILE A 17 0.23 -2.20 5.54
C ILE A 17 -0.58 -3.31 4.86
N THR A 18 -0.30 -4.58 5.20
CA THR A 18 -1.07 -5.70 4.64
C THR A 18 -2.39 -5.94 5.38
N GLY A 19 -2.50 -5.51 6.64
CA GLY A 19 -3.67 -5.67 7.49
C GLY A 19 -3.72 -7.03 8.19
N LEU A 20 -4.19 -8.06 7.48
CA LEU A 20 -4.16 -9.45 7.92
C LEU A 20 -3.43 -10.26 6.85
N ALA A 21 -2.29 -10.85 7.19
CA ALA A 21 -1.45 -11.55 6.22
C ALA A 21 -0.69 -12.73 6.84
N ASP A 22 -0.49 -13.79 6.07
CA ASP A 22 0.39 -14.88 6.48
C ASP A 22 1.87 -14.48 6.38
N THR A 23 2.76 -15.31 6.94
CA THR A 23 4.20 -15.02 6.93
C THR A 23 4.77 -14.88 5.51
N PRO A 24 4.43 -15.73 4.52
CA PRO A 24 4.85 -15.52 3.14
C PRO A 24 4.48 -14.15 2.57
N ALA A 25 3.23 -13.70 2.76
CA ALA A 25 2.79 -12.39 2.29
C ALA A 25 3.52 -11.24 3.00
N VAL A 26 3.73 -11.34 4.32
CA VAL A 26 4.51 -10.36 5.09
C VAL A 26 5.96 -10.28 4.59
N ALA A 27 6.62 -11.43 4.38
CA ALA A 27 7.99 -11.48 3.88
C ALA A 27 8.10 -10.92 2.46
N HIS A 28 7.16 -11.27 1.59
CA HIS A 28 7.14 -10.86 0.19
C HIS A 28 7.12 -9.33 0.04
N ARG A 29 6.36 -8.64 0.90
CA ARG A 29 6.15 -7.20 0.79
C ARG A 29 7.45 -6.39 0.71
N TYR A 30 8.47 -6.73 1.49
CA TYR A 30 9.77 -6.06 1.45
C TYR A 30 10.91 -6.97 0.98
N GLY A 31 10.61 -8.13 0.41
CA GLY A 31 11.61 -9.09 -0.06
C GLY A 31 12.49 -9.66 1.06
N LEU A 32 11.90 -9.87 2.24
CA LEU A 32 12.58 -10.46 3.41
C LEU A 32 12.71 -11.98 3.26
N ASP A 33 13.66 -12.58 3.99
CA ASP A 33 13.74 -14.03 4.10
C ASP A 33 12.50 -14.56 4.87
N PRO A 34 11.77 -15.56 4.35
CA PRO A 34 10.56 -16.06 5.01
C PRO A 34 10.81 -16.72 6.38
N ALA A 35 11.96 -17.35 6.59
CA ALA A 35 12.26 -18.01 7.86
C ALA A 35 12.64 -16.96 8.91
N GLU A 36 13.49 -15.99 8.57
CA GLU A 36 13.81 -14.85 9.43
C GLU A 36 12.54 -14.04 9.77
N THR A 37 11.69 -13.78 8.78
CA THR A 37 10.41 -13.08 9.00
C THR A 37 9.52 -13.82 9.99
N LYS A 38 9.49 -15.15 9.94
CA LYS A 38 8.72 -15.96 10.88
C LYS A 38 9.21 -15.77 12.32
N GLU A 39 10.53 -15.83 12.54
CA GLU A 39 11.11 -15.66 13.87
C GLU A 39 10.85 -14.23 14.40
N LEU A 40 10.99 -13.21 13.55
CA LEU A 40 10.68 -11.82 13.90
C LEU A 40 9.21 -11.63 14.31
N LEU A 41 8.28 -12.32 13.63
CA LEU A 41 6.86 -12.26 13.96
C LEU A 41 6.54 -12.98 15.27
N LEU A 42 7.19 -14.11 15.56
CA LEU A 42 7.07 -14.80 16.84
C LEU A 42 7.63 -13.96 18.00
N ASP A 43 8.75 -13.29 17.80
CA ASP A 43 9.30 -12.35 18.78
C ASP A 43 8.34 -11.16 18.99
N ALA A 44 7.80 -10.59 17.91
CA ALA A 44 6.83 -9.51 17.99
C ALA A 44 5.53 -9.95 18.71
N GLU A 45 5.09 -11.19 18.51
CA GLU A 45 3.96 -11.79 19.23
C GLU A 45 4.25 -11.91 20.72
N ALA A 46 5.44 -12.38 21.10
CA ALA A 46 5.86 -12.47 22.49
C ALA A 46 5.90 -11.09 23.19
N HIS A 47 6.17 -10.02 22.44
CA HIS A 47 6.10 -8.64 22.93
C HIS A 47 4.65 -8.07 22.94
N GLY A 48 3.69 -8.80 22.38
CA GLY A 48 2.30 -8.39 22.22
C GLY A 48 2.11 -7.32 21.14
N TRP A 49 3.02 -7.23 20.16
CA TRP A 49 2.95 -6.27 19.05
C TRP A 49 2.12 -6.79 17.89
N VAL A 50 2.15 -8.10 17.64
CA VAL A 50 1.29 -8.77 16.68
C VAL A 50 0.49 -9.87 17.39
N GLU A 51 -0.58 -10.30 16.74
CA GLU A 51 -1.31 -11.50 17.12
C GLU A 51 -1.51 -12.37 15.88
N HIS A 52 -1.41 -13.70 16.03
CA HIS A 52 -1.75 -14.63 14.96
C HIS A 52 -3.17 -15.17 15.16
N THR A 53 -4.05 -14.89 14.20
CA THR A 53 -5.41 -15.45 14.17
C THR A 53 -5.50 -16.56 13.14
N SER A 54 -6.25 -17.61 13.45
CA SER A 54 -6.51 -18.73 12.52
C SER A 54 -7.95 -19.18 12.67
N PHE A 55 -8.68 -19.19 11.55
CA PHE A 55 -10.06 -19.64 11.47
C PHE A 55 -10.32 -20.35 10.13
N ALA A 56 -10.95 -21.52 10.19
CA ALA A 56 -11.39 -22.30 9.03
C ALA A 56 -10.32 -22.54 7.94
N GLY A 57 -9.05 -22.67 8.33
CA GLY A 57 -7.92 -22.91 7.41
C GLY A 57 -7.31 -21.65 6.80
N THR A 58 -7.84 -20.47 7.13
CA THR A 58 -7.25 -19.16 6.84
C THR A 58 -6.70 -18.55 8.12
N GLY A 59 -5.47 -18.06 8.10
CA GLY A 59 -4.85 -17.43 9.25
C GLY A 59 -3.81 -16.40 8.84
N GLY A 60 -3.50 -15.50 9.75
CA GLY A 60 -2.56 -14.43 9.50
C GLY A 60 -2.24 -13.61 10.74
N TRP A 61 -1.22 -12.79 10.58
CA TRP A 61 -0.75 -11.81 11.54
C TRP A 61 -1.52 -10.52 11.39
N SER A 62 -1.96 -9.96 12.50
CA SER A 62 -2.51 -8.61 12.60
C SER A 62 -1.75 -7.80 13.64
N LEU A 63 -1.72 -6.48 13.43
CA LEU A 63 -1.06 -5.56 14.33
C LEU A 63 -1.96 -5.26 15.53
N THR A 64 -1.43 -5.38 16.76
CA THR A 64 -2.14 -4.92 17.95
C THR A 64 -2.02 -3.41 18.10
N GLY A 65 -2.80 -2.81 19.01
CA GLY A 65 -2.62 -1.40 19.37
C GLY A 65 -1.22 -1.08 19.91
N ARG A 66 -0.58 -2.02 20.62
CA ARG A 66 0.80 -1.87 21.10
C ARG A 66 1.80 -1.97 19.96
N GLY A 67 1.58 -2.89 19.01
CA GLY A 67 2.42 -3.01 17.82
C GLY A 67 2.32 -1.80 16.91
N ARG A 68 1.15 -1.17 16.80
CA ARG A 68 0.98 0.11 16.08
C ARG A 68 1.86 1.20 16.68
N ALA A 69 1.79 1.39 17.99
CA ALA A 69 2.59 2.39 18.69
C ALA A 69 4.10 2.11 18.56
N GLU A 70 4.53 0.84 18.64
CA GLU A 70 5.94 0.49 18.44
C GLU A 70 6.39 0.70 16.99
N ASN A 71 5.57 0.33 16.02
CA ASN A 71 5.85 0.58 14.61
C ASN A 71 6.02 2.08 14.32
N GLU A 72 5.13 2.92 14.86
CA GLU A 72 5.22 4.39 14.74
C GLU A 72 6.49 4.94 15.39
N ARG A 73 6.86 4.44 16.57
CA ARG A 73 8.10 4.81 17.26
C ARG A 73 9.33 4.48 16.41
N LEU A 74 9.38 3.28 15.83
CA LEU A 74 10.49 2.82 14.98
C LEU A 74 10.59 3.62 13.68
N LEU A 75 9.46 3.86 13.00
CA LEU A 75 9.39 4.67 11.77
C LEU A 75 9.82 6.12 12.02
N ALA A 76 9.37 6.73 13.11
CA ALA A 76 9.76 8.09 13.47
C ALA A 76 11.27 8.18 13.77
N ALA A 77 11.83 7.20 14.47
CA ALA A 77 13.27 7.15 14.74
C ALA A 77 14.10 6.99 13.45
N GLU A 78 13.63 6.13 12.54
CA GLU A 78 14.29 5.91 11.26
C GLU A 78 14.23 7.14 10.36
N LEU A 79 13.07 7.80 10.25
CA LEU A 79 12.92 9.02 9.47
C LEU A 79 13.79 10.16 10.02
N ALA A 80 13.87 10.28 11.35
CA ALA A 80 14.75 11.24 12.00
C ALA A 80 16.23 10.96 11.72
N HIS A 81 16.63 9.68 11.72
CA HIS A 81 18.00 9.28 11.39
C HIS A 81 18.34 9.56 9.92
N ALA A 82 17.41 9.32 8.99
CA ALA A 82 17.59 9.61 7.57
C ALA A 82 17.61 11.11 7.25
N GLY A 83 17.06 11.97 8.12
CA GLY A 83 17.01 13.42 7.92
C GLY A 83 16.05 13.88 6.81
N GLY A 84 15.12 13.01 6.38
CA GLY A 84 14.27 13.22 5.21
C GLY A 84 12.83 13.63 5.50
N ALA A 85 12.51 14.07 6.72
CA ALA A 85 11.12 14.32 7.13
C ALA A 85 10.40 15.37 6.26
N GLU A 86 11.07 16.47 5.90
CA GLU A 86 10.48 17.50 5.03
C GLU A 86 10.22 16.97 3.61
N GLU A 87 11.16 16.21 3.06
CA GLU A 87 11.02 15.61 1.73
C GLU A 87 9.83 14.65 1.67
N VAL A 88 9.66 13.79 2.68
CA VAL A 88 8.51 12.88 2.76
C VAL A 88 7.19 13.66 2.92
N ARG A 89 7.17 14.76 3.68
CA ARG A 89 5.98 15.63 3.79
C ARG A 89 5.64 16.29 2.46
N ASP A 90 6.63 16.76 1.72
CA ASP A 90 6.43 17.39 0.41
C ASP A 90 5.92 16.40 -0.63
N VAL A 91 6.47 15.19 -0.65
CA VAL A 91 5.94 14.10 -1.49
C VAL A 91 4.51 13.75 -1.08
N TYR A 92 4.22 13.62 0.21
CA TYR A 92 2.86 13.33 0.67
C TYR A 92 1.85 14.42 0.24
N ARG A 93 2.21 15.71 0.32
CA ARG A 93 1.36 16.80 -0.21
C ARG A 93 1.12 16.67 -1.72
N ALA A 94 2.15 16.28 -2.49
CA ALA A 94 2.04 16.06 -3.93
C ALA A 94 1.26 14.78 -4.28
N PHE A 95 1.23 13.80 -3.38
CA PHE A 95 0.49 12.55 -3.51
C PHE A 95 -1.02 12.76 -3.34
N LEU A 96 -1.47 13.65 -2.44
CA LEU A 96 -2.89 13.82 -2.12
C LEU A 96 -3.80 14.14 -3.34
N PRO A 97 -3.43 15.02 -4.29
CA PRO A 97 -4.22 15.22 -5.50
C PRO A 97 -4.34 13.96 -6.37
N LEU A 98 -3.26 13.20 -6.50
CA LEU A 98 -3.28 11.92 -7.23
C LEU A 98 -4.15 10.89 -6.51
N ASN A 99 -4.13 10.89 -5.17
CA ASN A 99 -4.96 10.01 -4.37
C ASN A 99 -6.45 10.26 -4.62
N ALA A 100 -6.87 11.52 -4.69
CA ALA A 100 -8.25 11.88 -5.01
C ALA A 100 -8.66 11.39 -6.42
N LEU A 101 -7.77 11.51 -7.40
CA LEU A 101 -8.00 10.99 -8.76
C LEU A 101 -8.09 9.47 -8.77
N LEU A 102 -7.22 8.77 -8.06
CA LEU A 102 -7.25 7.31 -8.00
C LEU A 102 -8.51 6.78 -7.32
N LEU A 103 -8.94 7.36 -6.20
CA LEU A 103 -10.17 6.95 -5.52
C LEU A 103 -11.40 7.12 -6.43
N ARG A 104 -11.43 8.22 -7.19
CA ARG A 104 -12.47 8.43 -8.21
C ARG A 104 -12.38 7.40 -9.33
N ALA A 105 -11.19 7.12 -9.86
CA ALA A 105 -10.99 6.12 -10.91
C ALA A 105 -11.41 4.71 -10.45
N CYS A 106 -11.10 4.32 -9.21
CA CYS A 106 -11.53 3.04 -8.63
C CYS A 106 -13.06 3.00 -8.46
N THR A 107 -13.67 4.10 -8.06
CA THR A 107 -15.15 4.20 -7.96
C THR A 107 -15.80 4.08 -9.34
N ASP A 108 -15.28 4.79 -10.35
CA ASP A 108 -15.74 4.69 -11.74
C ASP A 108 -15.48 3.29 -12.33
N TRP A 109 -14.44 2.58 -11.86
CA TRP A 109 -14.16 1.20 -12.26
C TRP A 109 -15.23 0.23 -11.74
N GLN A 110 -15.62 0.40 -10.47
CA GLN A 110 -16.62 -0.42 -9.81
C GLN A 110 -18.05 -0.09 -10.25
N LEU A 111 -18.32 1.16 -10.62
CA LEU A 111 -19.65 1.68 -10.89
C LEU A 111 -19.75 2.27 -12.30
N ARG A 112 -20.79 1.91 -13.05
CA ARG A 112 -21.15 2.55 -14.32
C ARG A 112 -22.57 3.12 -14.23
N PRO A 113 -22.73 4.40 -13.83
CA PRO A 113 -24.05 5.02 -13.69
C PRO A 113 -24.89 4.93 -14.96
N THR A 114 -26.16 4.56 -14.81
CA THR A 114 -27.16 4.50 -15.89
C THR A 114 -28.27 5.51 -15.63
N ALA A 115 -29.16 5.72 -16.62
CA ALA A 115 -30.27 6.67 -16.51
C ALA A 115 -31.24 6.38 -15.34
N GLY A 116 -31.28 5.15 -14.82
CA GLY A 116 -32.15 4.75 -13.71
C GLY A 116 -31.41 4.31 -12.44
N ASP A 117 -30.09 4.12 -12.49
CA ASP A 117 -29.31 3.62 -11.37
C ASP A 117 -27.92 4.26 -11.35
N ARG A 118 -27.70 5.14 -10.37
CA ARG A 118 -26.44 5.87 -10.17
C ARG A 118 -25.34 5.01 -9.53
N LEU A 119 -25.71 3.88 -8.92
CA LEU A 119 -24.79 2.97 -8.24
C LEU A 119 -24.76 1.61 -8.94
N ALA A 120 -25.14 1.57 -10.22
CA ALA A 120 -25.08 0.36 -11.03
C ALA A 120 -23.62 -0.14 -11.07
N VAL A 121 -23.43 -1.41 -10.70
CA VAL A 121 -22.13 -2.08 -10.76
C VAL A 121 -21.68 -2.14 -12.22
N ASN A 122 -20.42 -1.82 -12.48
CA ASN A 122 -19.82 -1.96 -13.79
C ASN A 122 -19.65 -3.47 -14.09
N ASP A 123 -20.38 -3.97 -15.07
CA ASP A 123 -20.27 -5.33 -15.59
C ASP A 123 -19.14 -5.50 -16.62
N HIS A 124 -18.37 -4.43 -16.90
CA HIS A 124 -17.28 -4.40 -17.88
C HIS A 124 -17.70 -4.74 -19.31
N ALA A 125 -19.00 -4.58 -19.65
CA ALA A 125 -19.51 -4.81 -21.00
C ALA A 125 -19.29 -3.62 -21.96
N ASP A 126 -18.85 -2.46 -21.46
CA ASP A 126 -18.53 -1.27 -22.25
C ASP A 126 -17.00 -1.03 -22.27
N PRO A 127 -16.30 -1.46 -23.33
CA PRO A 127 -14.85 -1.31 -23.43
C PRO A 127 -14.39 0.15 -23.47
N ALA A 128 -15.23 1.08 -23.91
CA ALA A 128 -14.86 2.50 -23.98
C ALA A 128 -14.85 3.14 -22.58
N TRP A 129 -15.78 2.72 -21.73
CA TRP A 129 -15.81 3.10 -20.31
C TRP A 129 -14.55 2.63 -19.59
N ASP A 130 -14.23 1.34 -19.72
CA ASP A 130 -13.06 0.74 -19.07
C ASP A 130 -11.75 1.35 -19.60
N ALA A 131 -11.61 1.50 -20.92
CA ALA A 131 -10.42 2.11 -21.52
C ALA A 131 -10.18 3.56 -21.06
N ARG A 132 -11.24 4.33 -20.82
CA ARG A 132 -11.12 5.68 -20.25
C ARG A 132 -10.48 5.63 -18.85
N ILE A 133 -10.92 4.71 -18.01
CA ILE A 133 -10.46 4.60 -16.63
C ILE A 133 -9.03 4.06 -16.58
N LEU A 134 -8.70 3.06 -17.41
CA LEU A 134 -7.33 2.55 -17.50
C LEU A 134 -6.34 3.64 -17.97
N ARG A 135 -6.77 4.54 -18.86
CA ARG A 135 -5.95 5.71 -19.25
C ARG A 135 -5.76 6.69 -18.08
N GLU A 136 -6.82 6.97 -17.32
CA GLU A 136 -6.74 7.82 -16.11
C GLU A 136 -5.78 7.20 -15.07
N LEU A 137 -5.83 5.89 -14.85
CA LEU A 137 -4.88 5.16 -14.00
C LEU A 137 -3.45 5.20 -14.56
N GLY A 138 -3.27 5.18 -15.88
CA GLY A 138 -1.96 5.37 -16.53
C GLY A 138 -1.35 6.74 -16.22
N GLU A 139 -2.13 7.81 -16.38
CA GLU A 139 -1.71 9.18 -16.06
C GLU A 139 -1.34 9.32 -14.56
N ILE A 140 -2.10 8.66 -13.67
CA ILE A 140 -1.78 8.58 -12.24
C ILE A 140 -0.46 7.83 -12.00
N GLY A 141 -0.23 6.71 -12.69
CA GLY A 141 1.01 5.94 -12.61
C GLY A 141 2.24 6.74 -13.05
N GLU A 142 2.12 7.52 -14.12
CA GLU A 142 3.17 8.44 -14.58
C GLU A 142 3.46 9.53 -13.53
N GLY A 143 2.42 10.06 -12.87
CA GLY A 143 2.56 11.01 -11.77
C GLY A 143 3.18 10.40 -10.50
N LEU A 144 2.98 9.11 -10.26
CA LEU A 144 3.53 8.39 -9.10
C LEU A 144 5.04 8.17 -9.21
N GLN A 145 5.56 7.88 -10.41
CA GLN A 145 6.98 7.55 -10.62
C GLN A 145 7.95 8.58 -10.00
N PRO A 146 7.87 9.90 -10.27
CA PRO A 146 8.77 10.87 -9.65
C PRO A 146 8.60 10.98 -8.12
N LEU A 147 7.42 10.68 -7.59
CA LEU A 147 7.20 10.65 -6.14
C LEU A 147 7.88 9.44 -5.50
N ALA A 148 7.76 8.26 -6.13
CA ALA A 148 8.43 7.04 -5.69
C ALA A 148 9.96 7.17 -5.73
N ASP A 149 10.51 7.80 -6.77
CA ASP A 149 11.95 8.08 -6.87
C ASP A 149 12.44 8.98 -5.74
N ARG A 150 11.71 10.07 -5.44
CA ARG A 150 12.02 10.98 -4.34
C ARG A 150 11.98 10.26 -2.99
N LEU A 151 10.93 9.49 -2.71
CA LEU A 151 10.81 8.71 -1.48
C LEU A 151 11.90 7.64 -1.37
N GLY A 152 12.16 6.92 -2.46
CA GLY A 152 13.20 5.89 -2.55
C GLY A 152 14.63 6.43 -2.46
N SER A 153 14.82 7.74 -2.60
CA SER A 153 16.09 8.42 -2.32
C SER A 153 16.29 8.66 -0.82
N VAL A 154 15.20 8.82 -0.06
CA VAL A 154 15.17 9.05 1.39
C VAL A 154 15.25 7.73 2.17
N LEU A 155 14.41 6.75 1.84
CA LEU A 155 14.33 5.46 2.51
C LEU A 155 14.11 4.34 1.49
N ALA A 156 14.91 3.27 1.56
CA ALA A 156 14.89 2.21 0.55
C ALA A 156 13.54 1.47 0.49
N ARG A 157 12.80 1.39 1.61
CA ARG A 157 11.50 0.69 1.68
C ARG A 157 10.41 1.26 0.77
N PHE A 158 10.51 2.54 0.38
CA PHE A 158 9.53 3.20 -0.49
C PHE A 158 9.75 2.84 -1.97
N ARG A 159 10.83 2.15 -2.32
CA ARG A 159 11.09 1.74 -3.69
C ARG A 159 10.09 0.67 -4.13
N GLY A 160 9.75 0.69 -5.42
CA GLY A 160 9.01 -0.38 -6.07
C GLY A 160 7.49 -0.20 -6.07
N TYR A 161 6.91 0.77 -5.35
CA TYR A 161 5.49 1.07 -5.43
C TYR A 161 5.04 1.44 -6.86
N ASP A 162 5.81 2.27 -7.55
CA ASP A 162 5.62 2.63 -8.96
C ASP A 162 5.66 1.39 -9.87
N THR A 163 6.66 0.52 -9.69
CA THR A 163 6.81 -0.69 -10.51
C THR A 163 5.67 -1.70 -10.29
N ARG A 164 5.23 -1.87 -9.05
CA ARG A 164 4.09 -2.72 -8.69
C ARG A 164 2.79 -2.19 -9.28
N PHE A 165 2.57 -0.87 -9.17
CA PHE A 165 1.41 -0.20 -9.75
C PHE A 165 1.37 -0.36 -11.28
N ALA A 166 2.49 -0.14 -11.95
CA ALA A 166 2.61 -0.30 -13.40
C ALA A 166 2.37 -1.74 -13.85
N ALA A 167 2.87 -2.73 -13.09
CA ALA A 167 2.63 -4.14 -13.36
C ALA A 167 1.14 -4.51 -13.23
N ALA A 168 0.47 -4.02 -12.18
CA ALA A 168 -0.96 -4.22 -12.01
C ALA A 168 -1.77 -3.60 -13.16
N LEU A 169 -1.42 -2.37 -13.55
CA LEU A 169 -2.07 -1.67 -14.65
C LEU A 169 -1.88 -2.39 -15.98
N ALA A 170 -0.69 -2.95 -16.24
CA ALA A 170 -0.43 -3.72 -17.45
C ALA A 170 -1.31 -4.99 -17.52
N ARG A 171 -1.53 -5.66 -16.39
CA ARG A 171 -2.43 -6.84 -16.33
C ARG A 171 -3.89 -6.46 -16.52
N ALA A 172 -4.33 -5.35 -15.92
CA ALA A 172 -5.66 -4.81 -16.15
C ALA A 172 -5.87 -4.44 -17.64
N GLY A 173 -4.87 -3.81 -18.27
CA GLY A 173 -4.87 -3.51 -19.71
C GLY A 173 -4.86 -4.75 -20.62
N ALA A 174 -4.35 -5.88 -20.12
CA ALA A 174 -4.41 -7.17 -20.82
C ALA A 174 -5.77 -7.89 -20.65
N GLY A 175 -6.75 -7.27 -19.98
CA GLY A 175 -8.09 -7.81 -19.78
C GLY A 175 -8.30 -8.53 -18.45
N GLU A 176 -7.30 -8.56 -17.57
CA GLU A 176 -7.47 -9.09 -16.22
C GLU A 176 -8.08 -8.02 -15.29
N THR A 177 -9.39 -7.76 -15.43
CA THR A 177 -10.10 -6.63 -14.80
C THR A 177 -9.91 -6.53 -13.28
N GLY A 178 -9.76 -7.66 -12.59
CA GLY A 178 -9.52 -7.70 -11.15
C GLY A 178 -8.21 -7.04 -10.69
N TRP A 179 -7.26 -6.74 -11.58
CA TRP A 179 -6.01 -6.07 -11.22
C TRP A 179 -6.16 -4.57 -10.97
N VAL A 180 -7.36 -4.00 -11.13
CA VAL A 180 -7.63 -2.61 -10.73
C VAL A 180 -7.92 -2.50 -9.24
N ASP A 181 -8.82 -3.32 -8.69
CA ASP A 181 -9.40 -3.07 -7.36
C ASP A 181 -9.48 -4.27 -6.41
N ARG A 182 -9.12 -5.49 -6.84
CA ARG A 182 -9.10 -6.66 -5.93
C ARG A 182 -8.15 -6.42 -4.76
N THR A 183 -8.57 -6.85 -3.58
CA THR A 183 -7.83 -6.64 -2.32
C THR A 183 -6.87 -7.77 -1.98
N ASP A 184 -7.01 -8.93 -2.62
CA ASP A 184 -6.25 -10.16 -2.37
C ASP A 184 -5.11 -10.39 -3.36
N VAL A 185 -4.93 -9.46 -4.30
CA VAL A 185 -3.80 -9.41 -5.25
C VAL A 185 -3.18 -8.03 -5.21
N ASP A 186 -2.00 -7.91 -5.82
CA ASP A 186 -1.27 -6.65 -5.92
C ASP A 186 -1.88 -5.71 -6.99
N SER A 187 -3.16 -5.38 -6.84
CA SER A 187 -3.92 -4.52 -7.75
C SER A 187 -3.47 -3.05 -7.66
N CYS A 188 -3.86 -2.23 -8.65
CA CYS A 188 -3.61 -0.79 -8.61
C CYS A 188 -4.09 -0.15 -7.30
N HIS A 189 -5.32 -0.46 -6.86
CA HIS A 189 -5.88 0.00 -5.60
C HIS A 189 -5.07 -0.49 -4.39
N ARG A 190 -4.68 -1.78 -4.37
CA ARG A 190 -3.93 -2.35 -3.24
C ARG A 190 -2.55 -1.71 -3.09
N VAL A 191 -1.79 -1.59 -4.17
CA VAL A 191 -0.48 -0.94 -4.18
C VAL A 191 -0.59 0.51 -3.69
N TRP A 192 -1.60 1.22 -4.17
CA TRP A 192 -1.84 2.62 -3.80
C TRP A 192 -2.19 2.78 -2.32
N PHE A 193 -3.09 1.93 -1.82
CA PHE A 193 -3.47 1.88 -0.42
C PHE A 193 -2.25 1.64 0.48
N GLU A 194 -1.40 0.67 0.12
CA GLU A 194 -0.18 0.38 0.89
C GLU A 194 0.79 1.56 0.90
N LEU A 195 0.92 2.32 -0.20
CA LEU A 195 1.76 3.52 -0.24
C LEU A 195 1.19 4.62 0.67
N HIS A 196 -0.11 4.84 0.61
CA HIS A 196 -0.77 5.83 1.45
C HIS A 196 -0.60 5.51 2.94
N GLU A 197 -0.77 4.24 3.32
CA GLU A 197 -0.55 3.80 4.71
C GLU A 197 0.91 3.91 5.15
N ASP A 198 1.89 3.61 4.30
CA ASP A 198 3.32 3.79 4.62
C ASP A 198 3.67 5.27 4.84
N LEU A 199 3.14 6.17 3.99
CA LEU A 199 3.31 7.63 4.16
C LEU A 199 2.68 8.14 5.46
N ILE A 200 1.43 7.77 5.75
CA ILE A 200 0.75 8.15 6.99
C ILE A 200 1.52 7.65 8.21
N ALA A 201 1.92 6.37 8.19
CA ALA A 201 2.67 5.74 9.28
C ALA A 201 4.02 6.43 9.52
N THR A 202 4.75 6.68 8.44
CA THR A 202 6.07 7.30 8.47
C THR A 202 6.02 8.73 8.98
N LEU A 203 4.99 9.48 8.62
CA LEU A 203 4.81 10.87 9.05
C LEU A 203 4.12 11.01 10.42
N GLY A 204 3.60 9.91 10.99
CA GLY A 204 2.85 9.92 12.23
C GLY A 204 1.53 10.71 12.13
N LEU A 205 0.90 10.68 10.96
CA LEU A 205 -0.35 11.40 10.71
C LEU A 205 -1.56 10.61 11.21
N ASP A 206 -2.61 11.32 11.63
CA ASP A 206 -3.90 10.71 11.90
C ASP A 206 -4.69 10.59 10.59
N ARG A 207 -5.01 9.35 10.20
CA ARG A 207 -5.80 9.05 9.00
C ARG A 207 -7.19 9.69 9.05
N HIS A 208 -7.76 9.89 10.23
CA HIS A 208 -9.07 10.53 10.39
C HIS A 208 -9.02 12.06 10.32
N ALA A 209 -7.83 12.64 10.27
CA ALA A 209 -7.61 14.08 10.15
C ALA A 209 -7.26 14.51 8.70
N GLU A 210 -7.19 13.58 7.75
CA GLU A 210 -7.08 13.91 6.33
C GLU A 210 -8.39 14.53 5.82
N PRO A 211 -8.33 15.64 5.06
CA PRO A 211 -9.51 16.29 4.47
C PRO A 211 -10.12 15.51 3.29
#